data_AF-A0A8H4RCS3-F1
#
_entry.id   AF-A0A8H4RCS3-F1
#
_cell.length_a   1.000
_cell.length_b   1.000
_cell.length_c   1.000
_cell.angle_alpha   90.00
_cell.angle_beta   90.00
_cell.angle_gamma   90.00
#
_symmetry.space_group_name_H-M   'P 1'
#
loop_
_entity.id
_entity.type
_entity.pdbx_description
1 polymer ?
#
loop_
_entity_poly.entity_id
_entity_poly.type
_entity_poly.pdbx_seq_one_letter_code
_entity_poly.pdbx_strand_id
1 'polypeptide(L)'
;MDPKIGKPSRQIKISTGPYVRRRQHRKAQARIKHNDQTELEPGEPARLSPIPASKAVAPYSPRSETEDSHIHITVVTERTLTPVGPRFEWYPLAVRDEAFFHILMASTSSHAAYLQKVELPRNFYFYRGQAIQLLNQRIARGDCDEGTINTIYMSAAITLDSKPILAPTIDVTDLKTYFGLPSSATISHAKTFGTRLYNFTNSPLSNQAAKVMWGLRNISQLSEEIHAGKIRAEPNLAFEAQFTDRVEVLERLVHPLWHVENPGAEQHPVFRTLGWTCLIYIYTVLRELPKELGINPTLAGRIRGTLESCPELNVLLATFQDLLLWEMFICGRVADDRDRPFFASQATKILLIRRVEDANEILKAAEGFIWPERQVQPSSSSNSEDSLSGSESGAMDVGD
;
A
#
# COMPACT_ATOMS: atom_id res chain seq x y z
N MET A 1 19.90 -10.10 -63.51
CA MET A 1 18.95 -9.64 -62.47
C MET A 1 19.72 -9.61 -61.17
N ASP A 2 20.20 -8.45 -60.77
CA ASP A 2 21.10 -8.33 -59.61
C ASP A 2 20.32 -8.18 -58.30
N PRO A 3 20.71 -8.90 -57.23
CA PRO A 3 20.07 -8.79 -55.92
C PRO A 3 20.47 -7.48 -55.25
N LYS A 4 19.48 -6.63 -54.93
CA LYS A 4 19.71 -5.39 -54.18
C LYS A 4 20.09 -5.70 -52.72
N ILE A 5 21.37 -5.53 -52.40
CA ILE A 5 21.91 -5.65 -51.04
C ILE A 5 21.28 -4.56 -50.15
N GLY A 6 20.60 -4.97 -49.08
CA GLY A 6 20.00 -4.08 -48.10
C GLY A 6 21.06 -3.33 -47.28
N LYS A 7 20.84 -2.04 -47.03
CA LYS A 7 21.74 -1.22 -46.20
C LYS A 7 21.56 -1.56 -44.71
N PRO A 8 22.65 -1.66 -43.92
CA PRO A 8 22.55 -1.95 -42.49
C PRO A 8 21.95 -0.76 -41.71
N SER A 9 21.21 -1.09 -40.65
CA SER A 9 20.59 -0.13 -39.74
C SER A 9 21.63 0.64 -38.92
N ARG A 10 21.44 1.95 -38.79
CA ARG A 10 22.32 2.82 -37.99
C ARG A 10 22.13 2.55 -36.50
N GLN A 11 23.15 2.01 -35.84
CA GLN A 11 23.20 1.93 -34.38
C GLN A 11 23.39 3.34 -33.78
N ILE A 12 22.49 3.73 -32.87
CA ILE A 12 22.61 4.97 -32.10
C ILE A 12 23.59 4.72 -30.96
N LYS A 13 24.79 5.28 -31.04
CA LYS A 13 25.75 5.30 -29.92
C LYS A 13 25.40 6.41 -28.93
N ILE A 14 24.83 6.04 -27.79
CA ILE A 14 24.63 6.96 -26.67
C ILE A 14 25.99 7.18 -25.98
N SER A 15 26.42 8.44 -25.87
CA SER A 15 27.65 8.81 -25.17
C SER A 15 27.43 8.83 -23.66
N THR A 16 28.12 7.97 -22.91
CA THR A 16 28.13 8.01 -21.45
C THR A 16 29.19 8.98 -20.95
N GLY A 17 28.74 10.08 -20.33
CA GLY A 17 29.61 11.16 -19.86
C GLY A 17 30.54 10.80 -18.69
N PRO A 18 31.63 11.56 -18.47
CA PRO A 18 32.73 11.17 -17.59
C PRO A 18 32.50 11.50 -16.10
N TYR A 19 31.51 10.87 -15.45
CA TYR A 19 31.19 11.15 -14.03
C TYR A 19 31.53 10.03 -13.01
N VAL A 20 32.13 8.91 -13.45
CA VAL A 20 32.35 7.72 -12.59
C VAL A 20 33.69 7.71 -11.84
N ARG A 21 34.65 8.59 -12.16
CA ARG A 21 36.05 8.48 -11.68
C ARG A 21 36.39 9.07 -10.29
N ARG A 22 35.43 9.65 -9.54
CA ARG A 22 35.75 10.40 -8.30
C ARG A 22 35.54 9.69 -6.96
N ARG A 23 35.08 8.43 -6.91
CA ARG A 23 34.66 7.77 -5.65
C ARG A 23 35.62 6.72 -5.05
N GLN A 24 36.75 6.41 -5.69
CA GLN A 24 37.69 5.38 -5.18
C GLN A 24 38.78 5.90 -4.23
N HIS A 25 39.07 7.21 -4.19
CA HIS A 25 40.26 7.73 -3.51
C HIS A 25 40.14 7.97 -1.99
N ARG A 26 38.99 7.63 -1.36
CA ARG A 26 38.65 8.01 0.02
C ARG A 26 38.69 6.89 1.07
N LYS A 27 39.19 5.69 0.73
CA LYS A 27 39.27 4.52 1.65
C LYS A 27 40.67 4.21 2.21
N ALA A 28 41.68 5.07 1.97
CA ALA A 28 43.08 4.77 2.28
C ALA A 28 43.66 5.42 3.56
N GLN A 29 42.87 6.15 4.37
CA GLN A 29 43.38 6.96 5.50
C GLN A 29 42.68 6.71 6.85
N ALA A 30 42.20 5.48 7.10
CA ALA A 30 41.51 5.10 8.36
C ALA A 30 42.19 3.94 9.11
N ARG A 31 43.53 3.88 9.07
CA ARG A 31 44.36 3.00 9.91
C ARG A 31 45.66 3.72 10.24
N ILE A 32 45.85 4.14 11.49
CA ILE A 32 47.12 4.37 12.20
C ILE A 32 46.82 4.92 13.61
N LYS A 33 47.45 4.33 14.65
CA LYS A 33 47.54 4.78 16.06
C LYS A 33 46.25 4.88 16.90
N HIS A 34 46.06 3.92 17.82
CA HIS A 34 46.58 4.08 19.19
C HIS A 34 46.73 2.71 19.88
N ASN A 35 47.86 2.49 20.54
CA ASN A 35 48.12 1.41 21.49
C ASN A 35 49.06 1.97 22.58
N ASP A 36 49.23 1.18 23.64
CA ASP A 36 50.01 1.46 24.86
C ASP A 36 49.36 2.51 25.77
N GLN A 37 49.23 2.39 27.10
CA GLN A 37 49.43 1.36 28.15
C GLN A 37 49.89 2.17 29.37
N THR A 38 49.20 2.09 30.52
CA THR A 38 49.80 2.37 31.84
C THR A 38 48.99 1.71 32.95
N GLU A 39 49.69 1.21 33.98
CA GLU A 39 49.18 0.46 35.14
C GLU A 39 49.33 1.33 36.43
N LEU A 40 48.99 0.97 37.67
CA LEU A 40 48.61 -0.29 38.32
C LEU A 40 47.54 -0.03 39.42
N GLU A 41 46.70 -1.05 39.73
CA GLU A 41 46.26 -1.45 41.11
C GLU A 41 45.49 -0.41 42.02
N PRO A 42 44.92 -0.81 43.17
CA PRO A 42 43.81 -1.77 43.28
C PRO A 42 42.66 -1.30 44.21
N GLY A 43 41.50 -1.95 44.16
CA GLY A 43 40.42 -1.72 45.14
C GLY A 43 39.17 -2.57 44.91
N GLU A 44 39.04 -3.68 45.62
CA GLU A 44 37.78 -4.45 45.67
C GLU A 44 36.67 -3.66 46.38
N PRO A 45 35.43 -3.73 45.87
CA PRO A 45 34.34 -4.03 46.78
C PRO A 45 33.34 -5.06 46.25
N ALA A 46 32.83 -5.86 47.20
CA ALA A 46 31.56 -6.59 47.17
C ALA A 46 31.22 -7.44 45.93
N ARG A 47 31.47 -8.76 46.04
CA ARG A 47 30.87 -9.77 45.14
C ARG A 47 29.34 -9.77 45.28
N LEU A 48 28.65 -9.11 44.35
CA LEU A 48 27.25 -9.37 44.09
C LEU A 48 27.08 -10.77 43.47
N SER A 49 26.01 -11.46 43.86
CA SER A 49 25.64 -12.79 43.36
C SER A 49 25.60 -12.83 41.83
N PRO A 50 25.96 -13.94 41.17
CA PRO A 50 25.83 -14.06 39.73
C PRO A 50 24.37 -13.84 39.33
N ILE A 51 24.09 -12.72 38.67
CA ILE A 51 22.80 -12.51 38.00
C ILE A 51 22.68 -13.63 36.97
N PRO A 52 21.63 -14.49 37.02
CA PRO A 52 21.49 -15.56 36.05
C PRO A 52 21.46 -14.94 34.66
N ALA A 53 22.33 -15.42 33.77
CA ALA A 53 22.47 -14.88 32.42
C ALA A 53 21.07 -14.78 31.78
N SER A 54 20.64 -13.55 31.52
CA SER A 54 19.35 -13.28 30.91
C SER A 54 19.32 -14.00 29.56
N LYS A 55 18.57 -15.10 29.47
CA LYS A 55 18.31 -15.75 28.18
C LYS A 55 17.72 -14.66 27.29
N ALA A 56 18.46 -14.28 26.26
CA ALA A 56 17.97 -13.35 25.26
C ALA A 56 16.67 -13.95 24.71
N VAL A 57 15.55 -13.30 24.98
CA VAL A 57 14.29 -13.61 24.29
C VAL A 57 14.58 -13.37 22.83
N ALA A 58 14.39 -14.40 22.01
CA ALA A 58 14.87 -14.41 20.63
C ALA A 58 14.33 -13.19 19.87
N PRO A 59 15.15 -12.56 19.00
CA PRO A 59 14.65 -11.51 18.13
C PRO A 59 13.52 -12.08 17.27
N TYR A 60 12.44 -11.30 17.14
CA TYR A 60 11.29 -11.63 16.31
C TYR A 60 11.75 -12.07 14.92
N SER A 61 11.54 -13.36 14.65
CA SER A 61 11.71 -13.94 13.32
C SER A 61 10.31 -14.36 12.88
N PRO A 62 9.69 -13.63 11.94
CA PRO A 62 8.36 -13.97 11.44
C PRO A 62 8.40 -15.43 10.95
N ARG A 63 7.48 -16.24 11.43
CA ARG A 63 7.37 -17.64 11.01
C ARG A 63 6.84 -17.76 9.58
N SER A 64 6.25 -16.70 9.06
CA SER A 64 5.65 -16.63 7.73
C SER A 64 5.39 -15.18 7.26
N GLU A 65 5.26 -14.97 5.94
CA GLU A 65 4.91 -13.67 5.32
C GLU A 65 3.55 -13.11 5.79
N THR A 66 2.72 -13.97 6.37
CA THR A 66 1.40 -13.66 6.93
C THR A 66 1.47 -12.82 8.21
N GLU A 67 2.53 -12.97 9.02
CA GLU A 67 2.75 -12.15 10.23
C GLU A 67 3.32 -10.77 9.84
N ASP A 68 4.35 -10.79 8.99
CA ASP A 68 5.07 -9.61 8.48
C ASP A 68 4.13 -8.50 8.00
N SER A 69 3.15 -8.88 7.19
CA SER A 69 2.23 -7.98 6.48
C SER A 69 1.12 -7.36 7.35
N HIS A 70 0.82 -7.93 8.52
CA HIS A 70 -0.23 -7.45 9.42
C HIS A 70 0.24 -6.36 10.39
N ILE A 71 1.49 -6.47 10.88
CA ILE A 71 2.02 -5.49 11.84
C ILE A 71 2.32 -4.15 11.13
N HIS A 72 2.65 -4.20 9.83
CA HIS A 72 2.85 -3.02 8.98
C HIS A 72 1.65 -2.06 8.95
N ILE A 73 0.42 -2.58 8.88
CA ILE A 73 -0.80 -1.76 8.80
C ILE A 73 -0.97 -0.95 10.11
N THR A 74 -0.72 -1.58 11.27
CA THR A 74 -1.09 -1.00 12.57
C THR A 74 -0.07 0.00 13.14
N VAL A 75 1.23 -0.04 12.76
CA VAL A 75 2.29 0.64 13.54
C VAL A 75 3.24 1.56 12.73
N VAL A 76 3.21 1.54 11.39
CA VAL A 76 4.23 2.26 10.60
C VAL A 76 3.83 3.70 10.27
N THR A 77 4.61 4.67 10.75
CA THR A 77 5.28 5.67 9.90
C THR A 77 6.22 6.55 10.72
N GLU A 78 7.53 6.45 10.45
CA GLU A 78 8.59 7.24 11.12
C GLU A 78 8.56 8.74 10.78
N ARG A 79 7.54 9.21 10.02
CA ARG A 79 7.30 10.61 9.64
C ARG A 79 5.83 11.04 9.52
N THR A 80 4.84 10.24 9.94
CA THR A 80 3.43 10.72 9.95
C THR A 80 2.75 10.52 11.30
N LEU A 81 1.90 11.47 11.67
CA LEU A 81 1.35 11.63 13.01
C LEU A 81 0.03 10.85 13.22
N THR A 82 -0.03 9.54 12.91
CA THR A 82 -0.90 8.54 13.60
C THR A 82 -0.83 7.14 12.96
N PRO A 83 -1.09 6.06 13.74
CA PRO A 83 -1.23 4.69 13.22
C PRO A 83 -2.52 4.47 12.43
N VAL A 84 -2.52 3.44 11.58
CA VAL A 84 -3.70 2.98 10.82
C VAL A 84 -4.27 1.71 11.46
N GLY A 85 -4.99 1.90 12.57
CA GLY A 85 -5.71 0.85 13.28
C GLY A 85 -6.95 1.42 13.95
N PRO A 86 -7.97 0.59 14.26
CA PRO A 86 -9.33 1.04 14.49
C PRO A 86 -9.45 2.00 15.68
N ARG A 87 -9.61 3.30 15.35
CA ARG A 87 -10.31 4.37 16.08
C ARG A 87 -10.12 4.54 17.60
N PHE A 88 -9.24 3.80 18.25
CA PHE A 88 -8.61 4.31 19.46
C PHE A 88 -7.69 5.45 19.03
N GLU A 89 -7.78 6.57 19.73
CA GLU A 89 -6.83 7.67 19.57
C GLU A 89 -5.51 7.30 20.25
N TRP A 90 -4.78 6.29 19.72
CA TRP A 90 -3.57 5.76 20.36
C TRP A 90 -2.55 6.87 20.67
N TYR A 91 -2.45 7.87 19.78
CA TYR A 91 -1.56 9.00 19.97
C TYR A 91 -2.09 10.01 21.02
N PRO A 92 -3.31 10.58 20.93
CA PRO A 92 -3.87 11.39 22.03
C PRO A 92 -3.95 10.68 23.39
N LEU A 93 -4.27 9.39 23.43
CA LEU A 93 -4.26 8.59 24.65
C LEU A 93 -2.83 8.43 25.19
N ALA A 94 -1.85 8.10 24.35
CA ALA A 94 -0.44 8.04 24.77
C ALA A 94 0.09 9.40 25.26
N VAL A 95 -0.27 10.51 24.59
CA VAL A 95 0.11 11.85 25.05
C VAL A 95 -0.49 12.19 26.42
N ARG A 96 -1.65 11.60 26.78
CA ARG A 96 -2.29 11.73 28.09
C ARG A 96 -1.83 10.69 29.12
N ASP A 97 -1.25 9.57 28.67
CA ASP A 97 -0.96 8.41 29.49
C ASP A 97 0.50 7.93 29.32
N GLU A 98 1.30 8.18 30.35
CA GLU A 98 2.74 7.90 30.37
C GLU A 98 3.07 6.41 30.18
N ALA A 99 2.31 5.50 30.81
CA ALA A 99 2.56 4.06 30.71
C ALA A 99 2.27 3.55 29.29
N PHE A 100 1.18 4.04 28.69
CA PHE A 100 0.78 3.69 27.35
C PHE A 100 1.69 4.32 26.29
N PHE A 101 2.16 5.55 26.51
CA PHE A 101 3.23 6.14 25.70
C PHE A 101 4.48 5.28 25.68
N HIS A 102 4.96 4.86 26.85
CA HIS A 102 6.15 4.04 26.93
C HIS A 102 5.98 2.68 26.22
N ILE A 103 4.84 1.99 26.34
CA ILE A 103 4.66 0.71 25.64
C ILE A 103 4.47 0.89 24.12
N LEU A 104 3.84 1.99 23.69
CA LEU A 104 3.69 2.34 22.28
C LEU A 104 5.06 2.59 21.64
N MET A 105 5.90 3.43 22.27
CA MET A 105 7.26 3.71 21.81
C MET A 105 8.14 2.44 21.78
N ALA A 106 7.94 1.50 22.72
CA ALA A 106 8.58 0.19 22.67
C ALA A 106 8.11 -0.61 21.43
N SER A 107 6.79 -0.71 21.19
CA SER A 107 6.24 -1.41 20.02
C SER A 107 6.77 -0.83 18.71
N THR A 108 6.71 0.50 18.54
CA THR A 108 7.23 1.18 17.35
C THR A 108 8.73 0.93 17.16
N SER A 109 9.52 0.96 18.24
CA SER A 109 10.96 0.64 18.18
C SER A 109 11.22 -0.80 17.76
N SER A 110 10.42 -1.76 18.25
CA SER A 110 10.51 -3.18 17.88
C SER A 110 10.18 -3.39 16.41
N HIS A 111 9.12 -2.73 15.94
CA HIS A 111 8.68 -2.82 14.56
C HIS A 111 9.71 -2.20 13.60
N ALA A 112 10.23 -1.01 13.90
CA ALA A 112 11.24 -0.35 13.08
C ALA A 112 12.52 -1.20 12.94
N ALA A 113 12.99 -1.81 14.04
CA ALA A 113 14.15 -2.70 14.03
C ALA A 113 13.92 -3.92 13.13
N TYR A 114 12.73 -4.53 13.23
CA TYR A 114 12.31 -5.65 12.40
C TYR A 114 12.29 -5.29 10.90
N LEU A 115 11.66 -4.17 10.52
CA LEU A 115 11.61 -3.71 9.12
C LEU A 115 13.01 -3.49 8.52
N GLN A 116 13.89 -2.89 9.30
CA GLN A 116 15.26 -2.58 8.89
C GLN A 116 16.19 -3.81 8.95
N LYS A 117 15.70 -4.95 9.48
CA LYS A 117 16.46 -6.18 9.76
C LYS A 117 17.70 -5.92 10.62
N VAL A 118 17.54 -5.07 11.64
CA VAL A 118 18.56 -4.75 12.64
C VAL A 118 18.18 -5.27 14.01
N GLU A 119 19.16 -5.34 14.92
CA GLU A 119 18.91 -5.68 16.32
C GLU A 119 18.05 -4.63 17.03
N LEU A 120 17.30 -5.05 18.06
CA LEU A 120 16.42 -4.17 18.83
C LEU A 120 17.23 -3.03 19.48
N PRO A 121 16.93 -1.75 19.19
CA PRO A 121 17.69 -0.63 19.70
C PRO A 121 17.53 -0.52 21.22
N ARG A 122 18.55 0.03 21.91
CA ARG A 122 18.52 0.22 23.38
C ARG A 122 17.24 0.93 23.88
N ASN A 123 16.68 1.82 23.06
CA ASN A 123 15.44 2.53 23.32
C ASN A 123 14.25 1.57 23.54
N PHE A 124 14.14 0.46 22.79
CA PHE A 124 13.10 -0.56 22.97
C PHE A 124 13.04 -1.03 24.44
N TYR A 125 14.19 -1.43 24.98
CA TYR A 125 14.30 -1.94 26.34
C TYR A 125 14.02 -0.87 27.40
N PHE A 126 14.47 0.37 27.17
CA PHE A 126 14.15 1.52 28.03
C PHE A 126 12.65 1.79 28.10
N TYR A 127 12.02 1.94 26.92
CA TYR A 127 10.58 2.20 26.81
C TYR A 127 9.74 1.04 27.41
N ARG A 128 10.10 -0.21 27.12
CA ARG A 128 9.44 -1.39 27.72
C ARG A 128 9.58 -1.44 29.24
N GLY A 129 10.77 -1.12 29.77
CA GLY A 129 11.05 -1.11 31.20
C GLY A 129 10.19 -0.08 31.95
N GLN A 130 10.12 1.15 31.43
CA GLN A 130 9.30 2.22 32.02
C GLN A 130 7.80 1.88 32.00
N ALA A 131 7.29 1.34 30.89
CA ALA A 131 5.90 0.92 30.78
C ALA A 131 5.54 -0.13 31.84
N ILE A 132 6.39 -1.14 32.05
CA ILE A 132 6.20 -2.18 33.08
C ILE A 132 6.25 -1.58 34.49
N GLN A 133 7.18 -0.66 34.76
CA GLN A 133 7.30 0.00 36.06
C GLN A 133 6.03 0.81 36.40
N LEU A 134 5.56 1.63 35.47
CA LEU A 134 4.34 2.44 35.65
C LEU A 134 3.09 1.56 35.75
N LEU A 135 2.99 0.52 34.94
CA LEU A 135 1.89 -0.44 35.00
C LEU A 135 1.82 -1.16 36.37
N ASN A 136 2.96 -1.60 36.89
CA ASN A 136 3.01 -2.24 38.21
C ASN A 136 2.60 -1.27 39.33
N GLN A 137 2.96 0.01 39.24
CA GLN A 137 2.53 1.03 40.20
C GLN A 137 1.01 1.24 40.17
N ARG A 138 0.40 1.26 38.98
CA ARG A 138 -1.06 1.38 38.81
C ARG A 138 -1.81 0.18 39.37
N ILE A 139 -1.37 -1.03 39.03
CA ILE A 139 -1.93 -2.28 39.57
C ILE A 139 -1.85 -2.29 41.11
N ALA A 140 -0.73 -1.84 41.70
CA ALA A 140 -0.57 -1.76 43.15
C ALA A 140 -1.50 -0.73 43.84
N ARG A 141 -1.94 0.31 43.10
CA ARG A 141 -2.96 1.27 43.59
C ARG A 141 -4.41 0.81 43.32
N GLY A 142 -4.60 -0.19 42.46
CA GLY A 142 -5.92 -0.61 41.99
C GLY A 142 -6.47 0.24 40.84
N ASP A 143 -5.61 1.00 40.14
CA ASP A 143 -6.03 1.78 38.98
C ASP A 143 -6.30 0.85 37.79
N CYS A 144 -7.52 0.88 37.25
CA CYS A 144 -7.97 0.09 36.10
C CYS A 144 -8.52 0.98 34.98
N ASP A 145 -7.84 2.10 34.72
CA ASP A 145 -8.22 3.03 33.66
C ASP A 145 -7.92 2.51 32.24
N GLU A 146 -8.44 3.23 31.24
CA GLU A 146 -8.31 2.91 29.82
C GLU A 146 -6.83 2.81 29.38
N GLY A 147 -5.96 3.69 29.89
CA GLY A 147 -4.53 3.65 29.61
C GLY A 147 -3.84 2.42 30.20
N THR A 148 -4.24 2.00 31.41
CA THR A 148 -3.76 0.78 32.06
C THR A 148 -4.17 -0.47 31.27
N ILE A 149 -5.45 -0.55 30.88
CA ILE A 149 -5.98 -1.66 30.08
C ILE A 149 -5.24 -1.76 28.74
N ASN A 150 -5.10 -0.66 28.02
CA ASN A 150 -4.37 -0.63 26.74
C ASN A 150 -2.86 -0.93 26.91
N THR A 151 -2.25 -0.51 28.02
CA THR A 151 -0.85 -0.86 28.35
C THR A 151 -0.68 -2.36 28.58
N ILE A 152 -1.63 -3.01 29.25
CA ILE A 152 -1.65 -4.47 29.44
C ILE A 152 -1.79 -5.17 28.09
N TYR A 153 -2.76 -4.79 27.26
CA TYR A 153 -2.95 -5.40 25.93
C TYR A 153 -1.70 -5.30 25.06
N MET A 154 -1.03 -4.14 25.05
CA MET A 154 0.20 -3.96 24.29
C MET A 154 1.40 -4.69 24.87
N SER A 155 1.52 -4.74 26.20
CA SER A 155 2.56 -5.53 26.86
C SER A 155 2.39 -7.02 26.60
N ALA A 156 1.14 -7.51 26.59
CA ALA A 156 0.80 -8.87 26.22
C ALA A 156 1.14 -9.16 24.76
N ALA A 157 0.73 -8.31 23.81
CA ALA A 157 1.04 -8.45 22.39
C ALA A 157 2.57 -8.55 22.13
N ILE A 158 3.36 -7.63 22.68
CA ILE A 158 4.83 -7.63 22.56
C ILE A 158 5.45 -8.88 23.21
N THR A 159 4.87 -9.41 24.28
CA THR A 159 5.44 -10.54 25.05
C THR A 159 5.04 -11.91 24.49
N LEU A 160 3.84 -12.02 23.96
CA LEU A 160 3.29 -13.24 23.33
C LEU A 160 3.67 -13.35 21.85
N ASP A 161 4.34 -12.34 21.29
CA ASP A 161 4.63 -12.22 19.85
C ASP A 161 3.36 -12.33 19.00
N SER A 162 2.26 -11.77 19.52
CA SER A 162 0.92 -11.96 18.99
C SER A 162 0.21 -10.62 18.75
N LYS A 163 -0.66 -10.61 17.75
CA LYS A 163 -1.45 -9.41 17.42
C LYS A 163 -2.33 -9.04 18.62
N PRO A 164 -2.40 -7.75 19.04
CA PRO A 164 -3.42 -7.34 20.00
C PRO A 164 -4.80 -7.61 19.39
N ILE A 165 -5.60 -8.44 20.06
CA ILE A 165 -6.96 -8.78 19.61
C ILE A 165 -7.88 -7.61 19.95
N LEU A 166 -7.78 -6.55 19.15
CA LEU A 166 -8.78 -5.48 19.12
C LEU A 166 -9.96 -5.98 18.32
N ALA A 167 -11.14 -6.01 18.93
CA ALA A 167 -12.37 -6.23 18.21
C ALA A 167 -12.52 -5.12 17.15
N PRO A 168 -12.73 -5.44 15.85
CA PRO A 168 -12.91 -4.42 14.83
C PRO A 168 -14.18 -3.63 15.12
N THR A 169 -14.02 -2.38 15.58
CA THR A 169 -15.15 -1.44 15.83
C THR A 169 -15.88 -1.05 14.55
N ILE A 170 -15.17 -1.10 13.42
CA ILE A 170 -15.68 -0.80 12.08
C ILE A 170 -16.28 -2.07 11.46
N ASP A 171 -17.58 -2.05 11.24
CA ASP A 171 -18.32 -3.06 10.46
C ASP A 171 -17.99 -2.94 8.97
N VAL A 172 -17.47 -4.01 8.37
CA VAL A 172 -17.11 -4.07 6.94
C VAL A 172 -18.24 -4.63 6.05
N THR A 173 -19.42 -4.92 6.60
CA THR A 173 -20.56 -5.46 5.85
C THR A 173 -21.36 -4.36 5.16
N ASP A 174 -21.58 -3.21 5.79
CA ASP A 174 -22.26 -2.05 5.19
C ASP A 174 -21.30 -1.15 4.39
N LEU A 175 -20.90 -1.64 3.22
CA LEU A 175 -20.04 -0.89 2.31
C LEU A 175 -20.66 0.41 1.78
N LYS A 176 -21.99 0.57 1.84
CA LYS A 176 -22.66 1.79 1.36
C LYS A 176 -22.43 2.96 2.30
N THR A 177 -22.41 2.72 3.61
CA THR A 177 -22.09 3.76 4.60
C THR A 177 -20.68 4.32 4.40
N TYR A 178 -19.69 3.47 4.10
CA TYR A 178 -18.30 3.92 3.92
C TYR A 178 -17.99 4.42 2.51
N PHE A 179 -18.48 3.76 1.45
CA PHE A 179 -18.13 4.13 0.07
C PHE A 179 -19.18 5.01 -0.62
N GLY A 180 -20.34 5.24 -0.01
CA GLY A 180 -21.47 5.87 -0.68
C GLY A 180 -22.06 4.98 -1.79
N LEU A 181 -23.05 5.49 -2.52
CA LEU A 181 -23.62 4.74 -3.64
C LEU A 181 -22.67 4.76 -4.85
N PRO A 182 -22.43 3.62 -5.52
CA PRO A 182 -21.69 3.60 -6.78
C PRO A 182 -22.53 4.18 -7.92
N SER A 183 -21.87 4.81 -8.89
CA SER A 183 -22.51 5.20 -10.16
C SER A 183 -22.98 3.96 -10.94
N SER A 184 -23.90 4.14 -11.89
CA SER A 184 -24.32 3.06 -12.80
C SER A 184 -23.16 2.47 -13.61
N ALA A 185 -22.23 3.33 -14.07
CA ALA A 185 -21.01 2.90 -14.77
C ALA A 185 -20.08 2.10 -13.86
N THR A 186 -19.86 2.53 -12.61
CA THR A 186 -19.08 1.79 -11.61
C THR A 186 -19.70 0.43 -11.29
N ILE A 187 -21.03 0.34 -11.11
CA ILE A 187 -21.73 -0.95 -10.91
C ILE A 187 -21.49 -1.89 -12.10
N SER A 188 -21.69 -1.38 -13.32
CA SER A 188 -21.51 -2.16 -14.54
C SER A 188 -20.06 -2.64 -14.70
N HIS A 189 -19.09 -1.75 -14.47
CA HIS A 189 -17.66 -2.05 -14.56
C HIS A 189 -17.24 -3.06 -13.47
N ALA A 190 -17.66 -2.86 -12.22
CA ALA A 190 -17.37 -3.77 -11.09
C ALA A 190 -17.91 -5.18 -11.35
N LYS A 191 -19.16 -5.28 -11.81
CA LYS A 191 -19.79 -6.56 -12.17
C LYS A 191 -19.02 -7.24 -13.32
N THR A 192 -18.71 -6.49 -14.38
CA THR A 192 -18.01 -7.02 -15.56
C THR A 192 -16.58 -7.48 -15.21
N PHE A 193 -15.87 -6.69 -14.42
CA PHE A 193 -14.54 -7.02 -13.89
C PHE A 193 -14.58 -8.28 -13.03
N GLY A 194 -15.49 -8.33 -12.05
CA GLY A 194 -15.70 -9.51 -11.19
C GLY A 194 -16.02 -10.77 -11.98
N THR A 195 -16.97 -10.72 -12.93
CA THR A 195 -17.31 -11.86 -13.78
C THR A 195 -16.14 -12.32 -14.66
N ARG A 196 -15.38 -11.40 -15.27
CA ARG A 196 -14.17 -11.76 -16.05
C ARG A 196 -13.11 -12.43 -15.16
N LEU A 197 -12.90 -11.89 -13.96
CA LEU A 197 -11.93 -12.42 -13.01
C LEU A 197 -12.35 -13.78 -12.44
N TYR A 198 -13.65 -13.99 -12.19
CA TYR A 198 -14.21 -15.29 -11.84
C TYR A 198 -14.00 -16.30 -12.96
N ASN A 199 -14.37 -15.97 -14.19
CA ASN A 199 -14.24 -16.87 -15.34
C ASN A 199 -12.78 -17.24 -15.63
N PHE A 200 -11.84 -16.36 -15.33
CA PHE A 200 -10.41 -16.62 -15.50
C PHE A 200 -9.79 -17.46 -14.36
N THR A 201 -10.18 -17.21 -13.11
CA THR A 201 -9.53 -17.81 -11.92
C THR A 201 -10.33 -18.92 -11.23
N ASN A 202 -11.61 -19.08 -11.58
CA ASN A 202 -12.61 -19.88 -10.88
C ASN A 202 -12.69 -19.61 -9.36
N SER A 203 -12.32 -18.40 -8.91
CA SER A 203 -12.16 -18.07 -7.49
C SER A 203 -13.24 -17.09 -6.99
N PRO A 204 -13.81 -17.31 -5.78
CA PRO A 204 -14.77 -16.39 -5.17
C PRO A 204 -14.16 -15.03 -4.78
N LEU A 205 -12.81 -14.92 -4.72
CA LEU A 205 -12.11 -13.65 -4.49
C LEU A 205 -12.37 -12.61 -5.58
N SER A 206 -12.86 -13.02 -6.75
CA SER A 206 -13.38 -12.13 -7.80
C SER A 206 -14.46 -11.16 -7.31
N ASN A 207 -15.37 -11.61 -6.44
CA ASN A 207 -16.39 -10.76 -5.82
C ASN A 207 -15.76 -9.75 -4.84
N GLN A 208 -14.69 -10.14 -4.16
CA GLN A 208 -13.95 -9.26 -3.25
C GLN A 208 -13.17 -8.20 -4.04
N ALA A 209 -12.52 -8.59 -5.15
CA ALA A 209 -11.85 -7.68 -6.07
C ALA A 209 -12.82 -6.64 -6.67
N ALA A 210 -14.04 -7.05 -7.04
CA ALA A 210 -15.07 -6.12 -7.51
C ALA A 210 -15.51 -5.10 -6.44
N LYS A 211 -15.65 -5.51 -5.17
CA LYS A 211 -15.92 -4.61 -4.04
C LYS A 211 -14.77 -3.64 -3.79
N VAL A 212 -13.53 -4.11 -3.86
CA VAL A 212 -12.32 -3.29 -3.72
C VAL A 212 -12.22 -2.25 -4.83
N MET A 213 -12.52 -2.60 -6.08
CA MET A 213 -12.53 -1.64 -7.19
C MET A 213 -13.58 -0.53 -6.98
N TRP A 214 -14.81 -0.89 -6.57
CA TRP A 214 -15.83 0.09 -6.19
C TRP A 214 -15.35 1.02 -5.06
N GLY A 215 -14.79 0.46 -3.97
CA GLY A 215 -14.29 1.25 -2.85
C GLY A 215 -13.14 2.18 -3.24
N LEU A 216 -12.16 1.69 -4.03
CA LEU A 216 -11.09 2.50 -4.61
C LEU A 216 -11.65 3.68 -5.40
N ARG A 217 -12.53 3.42 -6.37
CA ARG A 217 -13.11 4.46 -7.24
C ARG A 217 -13.87 5.50 -6.43
N ASN A 218 -14.77 5.08 -5.54
CA ASN A 218 -15.62 6.02 -4.80
C ASN A 218 -14.81 6.85 -3.78
N ILE A 219 -13.82 6.26 -3.10
CA ILE A 219 -12.97 7.03 -2.17
C ILE A 219 -12.02 7.95 -2.94
N SER A 220 -11.53 7.55 -4.11
CA SER A 220 -10.73 8.43 -4.98
C SER A 220 -11.55 9.63 -5.47
N GLN A 221 -12.81 9.42 -5.87
CA GLN A 221 -13.74 10.51 -6.21
C GLN A 221 -13.96 11.46 -5.03
N LEU A 222 -14.25 10.91 -3.84
CA LEU A 222 -14.42 11.71 -2.62
C LEU A 222 -13.16 12.52 -2.29
N SER A 223 -11.96 11.94 -2.48
CA SER A 223 -10.69 12.64 -2.32
C SER A 223 -10.52 13.78 -3.34
N GLU A 224 -10.78 13.53 -4.63
CA GLU A 224 -10.75 14.57 -5.67
C GLU A 224 -11.74 15.71 -5.37
N GLU A 225 -12.93 15.40 -4.87
CA GLU A 225 -13.98 16.39 -4.54
C GLU A 225 -13.66 17.23 -3.29
N ILE A 226 -13.01 16.64 -2.28
CA ILE A 226 -12.46 17.37 -1.12
C ILE A 226 -11.32 18.28 -1.56
N HIS A 227 -10.36 17.77 -2.33
CA HIS A 227 -9.22 18.56 -2.84
C HIS A 227 -9.64 19.70 -3.76
N ALA A 228 -10.69 19.51 -4.56
CA ALA A 228 -11.29 20.56 -5.39
C ALA A 228 -12.14 21.56 -4.58
N GLY A 229 -12.29 21.38 -3.26
CA GLY A 229 -13.12 22.24 -2.39
C GLY A 229 -14.62 22.16 -2.68
N LYS A 230 -15.08 21.15 -3.43
CA LYS A 230 -16.49 20.95 -3.78
C LYS A 230 -17.28 20.44 -2.57
N ILE A 231 -16.66 19.53 -1.82
CA ILE A 231 -17.16 19.07 -0.52
C ILE A 231 -16.34 19.79 0.55
N ARG A 232 -16.99 20.65 1.33
CA ARG A 232 -16.42 21.10 2.61
C ARG A 232 -16.65 19.98 3.61
N ALA A 233 -15.59 19.57 4.31
CA ALA A 233 -15.74 18.68 5.45
C ALA A 233 -16.66 19.36 6.48
N GLU A 234 -17.85 18.80 6.72
CA GLU A 234 -18.77 19.36 7.69
C GLU A 234 -18.20 19.15 9.11
N PRO A 235 -17.89 20.21 9.86
CA PRO A 235 -17.09 20.09 11.09
C PRO A 235 -17.85 19.44 12.26
N ASN A 236 -19.15 19.18 12.12
CA ASN A 236 -20.06 18.91 13.25
C ASN A 236 -20.76 17.55 13.23
N LEU A 237 -20.61 16.74 12.17
CA LEU A 237 -21.20 15.40 12.11
C LEU A 237 -20.21 14.34 12.64
N ALA A 238 -20.08 14.28 13.96
CA ALA A 238 -19.32 13.22 14.66
C ALA A 238 -19.82 11.78 14.37
N PHE A 239 -20.98 11.66 13.73
CA PHE A 239 -21.61 10.40 13.30
C PHE A 239 -21.34 10.02 11.83
N GLU A 240 -20.77 10.91 11.01
CA GLU A 240 -20.37 10.51 9.66
C GLU A 240 -19.04 9.74 9.67
N ALA A 241 -18.97 8.70 8.84
CA ALA A 241 -17.73 7.97 8.62
C ALA A 241 -16.68 8.92 8.04
N GLN A 242 -15.64 9.19 8.84
CA GLN A 242 -14.51 10.04 8.46
C GLN A 242 -13.80 9.41 7.28
N PHE A 243 -13.17 10.23 6.45
CA PHE A 243 -12.42 9.76 5.28
C PHE A 243 -11.42 8.64 5.65
N THR A 244 -10.74 8.77 6.79
CA THR A 244 -9.82 7.77 7.35
C THR A 244 -10.47 6.39 7.57
N ASP A 245 -11.72 6.33 8.05
CA ASP A 245 -12.44 5.06 8.27
C ASP A 245 -12.78 4.40 6.94
N ARG A 246 -13.17 5.21 5.94
CA ARG A 246 -13.50 4.73 4.60
C ARG A 246 -12.27 4.07 3.98
N VAL A 247 -11.10 4.70 4.13
CA VAL A 247 -9.81 4.12 3.72
C VAL A 247 -9.48 2.86 4.54
N GLU A 248 -9.74 2.82 5.86
CA GLU A 248 -9.50 1.62 6.69
C GLU A 248 -10.40 0.44 6.27
N VAL A 249 -11.68 0.67 5.97
CA VAL A 249 -12.57 -0.35 5.40
C VAL A 249 -12.01 -0.87 4.08
N LEU A 250 -11.53 0.02 3.21
CA LEU A 250 -10.94 -0.39 1.94
C LEU A 250 -9.68 -1.25 2.14
N GLU A 251 -8.78 -0.89 3.06
CA GLU A 251 -7.59 -1.70 3.39
C GLU A 251 -7.96 -3.10 3.90
N ARG A 252 -8.97 -3.17 4.78
CA ARG A 252 -9.53 -4.45 5.26
C ARG A 252 -10.16 -5.28 4.15
N LEU A 253 -10.79 -4.66 3.15
CA LEU A 253 -11.31 -5.37 1.98
C LEU A 253 -10.20 -5.82 1.02
N VAL A 254 -9.09 -5.09 0.95
CA VAL A 254 -7.91 -5.44 0.15
C VAL A 254 -7.17 -6.64 0.74
N HIS A 255 -7.21 -6.80 2.07
CA HIS A 255 -6.47 -7.84 2.79
C HIS A 255 -6.62 -9.27 2.23
N PRO A 256 -7.84 -9.83 2.01
CA PRO A 256 -8.00 -11.20 1.49
C PRO A 256 -7.55 -11.40 0.03
N LEU A 257 -7.22 -10.33 -0.70
CA LEU A 257 -6.75 -10.43 -2.08
C LEU A 257 -5.27 -10.81 -2.16
N TRP A 258 -4.46 -10.36 -1.20
CA TRP A 258 -3.03 -10.64 -1.17
C TRP A 258 -2.61 -11.56 -0.02
N HIS A 259 -3.40 -11.65 1.04
CA HIS A 259 -3.15 -12.54 2.17
C HIS A 259 -3.76 -13.92 1.92
N VAL A 260 -3.03 -14.98 2.27
CA VAL A 260 -3.55 -16.36 2.29
C VAL A 260 -3.34 -16.94 3.69
N GLU A 261 -4.43 -17.16 4.41
CA GLU A 261 -4.38 -17.71 5.78
C GLU A 261 -3.89 -19.17 5.80
N ASN A 262 -4.25 -19.95 4.78
CA ASN A 262 -3.83 -21.35 4.61
C ASN A 262 -2.76 -21.45 3.50
N PRO A 263 -1.47 -21.71 3.82
CA PRO A 263 -0.42 -21.81 2.81
C PRO A 263 -0.64 -22.87 1.72
N GLY A 264 -1.48 -23.88 1.98
CA GLY A 264 -1.87 -24.90 1.00
C GLY A 264 -3.02 -24.49 0.06
N ALA A 265 -3.64 -23.33 0.27
CA ALA A 265 -4.65 -22.79 -0.64
C ALA A 265 -3.95 -22.00 -1.76
N GLU A 266 -3.93 -22.57 -2.97
CA GLU A 266 -3.43 -21.85 -4.15
C GLU A 266 -4.29 -20.62 -4.45
N GLN A 267 -3.68 -19.44 -4.39
CA GLN A 267 -4.31 -18.18 -4.75
C GLN A 267 -3.68 -17.66 -6.04
N HIS A 268 -4.51 -17.42 -7.05
CA HIS A 268 -4.04 -17.00 -8.36
C HIS A 268 -3.25 -15.67 -8.27
N PRO A 269 -2.06 -15.55 -8.90
CA PRO A 269 -1.17 -14.38 -8.82
C PRO A 269 -1.86 -13.02 -8.98
N VAL A 270 -2.84 -12.92 -9.88
CA VAL A 270 -3.61 -11.69 -10.16
C VAL A 270 -4.28 -11.08 -8.92
N PHE A 271 -4.70 -11.89 -7.93
CA PHE A 271 -5.29 -11.35 -6.71
C PHE A 271 -4.23 -10.71 -5.83
N ARG A 272 -3.03 -11.32 -5.74
CA ARG A 272 -1.92 -10.80 -4.95
C ARG A 272 -1.38 -9.50 -5.55
N THR A 273 -1.18 -9.45 -6.87
CA THR A 273 -0.69 -8.25 -7.55
C THR A 273 -1.69 -7.11 -7.44
N LEU A 274 -2.98 -7.39 -7.64
CA LEU A 274 -4.06 -6.43 -7.39
C LEU A 274 -4.02 -5.94 -5.94
N GLY A 275 -4.02 -6.86 -4.96
CA GLY A 275 -4.08 -6.52 -3.55
C GLY A 275 -2.90 -5.65 -3.09
N TRP A 276 -1.66 -5.99 -3.48
CA TRP A 276 -0.50 -5.16 -3.17
C TRP A 276 -0.51 -3.82 -3.92
N THR A 277 -0.99 -3.78 -5.17
CA THR A 277 -1.14 -2.51 -5.92
C THR A 277 -2.17 -1.60 -5.23
N CYS A 278 -3.30 -2.17 -4.76
CA CYS A 278 -4.29 -1.44 -3.99
C CYS A 278 -3.67 -0.85 -2.72
N LEU A 279 -2.83 -1.59 -1.98
CA LEU A 279 -2.12 -1.04 -0.81
C LEU A 279 -1.19 0.13 -1.20
N ILE A 280 -0.39 0.00 -2.26
CA ILE A 280 0.47 1.09 -2.76
C ILE A 280 -0.37 2.33 -3.11
N TYR A 281 -1.50 2.14 -3.79
CA TYR A 281 -2.41 3.22 -4.15
C TYR A 281 -3.03 3.88 -2.92
N ILE A 282 -3.53 3.09 -1.98
CA ILE A 282 -4.09 3.59 -0.72
C ILE A 282 -3.05 4.42 0.03
N TYR A 283 -1.84 3.89 0.23
CA TYR A 283 -0.79 4.59 0.97
C TYR A 283 -0.33 5.87 0.27
N THR A 284 -0.08 5.83 -1.05
CA THR A 284 0.54 6.97 -1.76
C THR A 284 -0.43 7.98 -2.37
N VAL A 285 -1.72 7.64 -2.47
CA VAL A 285 -2.77 8.51 -3.07
C VAL A 285 -3.87 8.84 -2.08
N LEU A 286 -4.39 7.85 -1.32
CA LEU A 286 -5.49 8.11 -0.38
C LEU A 286 -5.01 8.56 1.00
N ARG A 287 -3.83 8.11 1.45
CA ARG A 287 -3.19 8.55 2.71
C ARG A 287 -2.05 9.54 2.51
N GLU A 288 -1.77 9.91 1.26
CA GLU A 288 -0.71 10.86 0.85
C GLU A 288 0.69 10.58 1.45
N LEU A 289 0.97 9.33 1.80
CA LEU A 289 2.24 8.95 2.41
C LEU A 289 3.39 9.10 1.41
N PRO A 290 4.61 9.47 1.86
CA PRO A 290 5.78 9.55 0.99
C PRO A 290 5.99 8.26 0.20
N LYS A 291 6.25 8.39 -1.11
CA LYS A 291 6.42 7.24 -2.01
C LYS A 291 7.68 6.45 -1.64
N GLU A 292 8.65 7.16 -1.08
CA GLU A 292 9.96 6.71 -0.63
C GLU A 292 9.90 5.88 0.68
N LEU A 293 8.72 5.71 1.30
CA LEU A 293 8.56 4.75 2.38
C LEU A 293 8.89 3.34 1.87
N GLY A 294 9.85 2.66 2.52
CA GLY A 294 10.40 1.38 2.07
C GLY A 294 9.39 0.24 1.87
N ILE A 295 8.18 0.35 2.42
CA ILE A 295 7.06 -0.55 2.14
C ILE A 295 6.66 -0.51 0.66
N ASN A 296 6.64 0.65 -0.01
CA ASN A 296 6.15 0.76 -1.38
C ASN A 296 7.10 0.11 -2.41
N PRO A 297 8.44 0.36 -2.38
CA PRO A 297 9.39 -0.40 -3.19
C PRO A 297 9.34 -1.91 -2.89
N THR A 298 9.16 -2.30 -1.62
CA THR A 298 9.06 -3.72 -1.22
C THR A 298 7.82 -4.39 -1.82
N LEU A 299 6.66 -3.75 -1.77
CA LEU A 299 5.43 -4.24 -2.39
C LEU A 299 5.57 -4.30 -3.92
N ALA A 300 6.16 -3.28 -4.55
CA ALA A 300 6.46 -3.32 -5.99
C ALA A 300 7.41 -4.49 -6.34
N GLY A 301 8.46 -4.73 -5.54
CA GLY A 301 9.34 -5.89 -5.71
C GLY A 301 8.60 -7.24 -5.61
N ARG A 302 7.65 -7.38 -4.67
CA ARG A 302 6.77 -8.57 -4.56
C ARG A 302 5.88 -8.74 -5.79
N ILE A 303 5.29 -7.66 -6.30
CA ILE A 303 4.48 -7.66 -7.54
C ILE A 303 5.34 -8.10 -8.73
N ARG A 304 6.53 -7.51 -8.90
CA ARG A 304 7.48 -7.88 -9.97
C ARG A 304 7.83 -9.37 -9.91
N GLY A 305 8.31 -9.88 -8.77
CA GLY A 305 8.69 -11.28 -8.64
C GLY A 305 7.53 -12.24 -8.89
N THR A 306 6.33 -11.88 -8.43
CA THR A 306 5.10 -12.66 -8.67
C THR A 306 4.74 -12.71 -10.14
N LEU A 307 4.77 -11.58 -10.86
CA LEU A 307 4.51 -11.52 -12.30
C LEU A 307 5.59 -12.23 -13.12
N GLU A 308 6.88 -12.11 -12.75
CA GLU A 308 7.98 -12.85 -13.40
C GLU A 308 7.85 -14.37 -13.22
N SER A 309 7.31 -14.82 -12.09
CA SER A 309 7.04 -16.25 -11.83
C SER A 309 5.74 -16.78 -12.45
N CYS A 310 4.87 -15.91 -12.99
CA CYS A 310 3.57 -16.31 -13.50
C CYS A 310 3.69 -16.89 -14.94
N PRO A 311 3.43 -18.19 -15.16
CA PRO A 311 3.54 -18.79 -16.49
C PRO A 311 2.53 -18.21 -17.48
N GLU A 312 1.40 -17.70 -16.98
CA GLU A 312 0.30 -17.14 -17.75
C GLU A 312 0.39 -15.62 -17.93
N LEU A 313 1.53 -14.98 -17.61
CA LEU A 313 1.67 -13.51 -17.66
C LEU A 313 1.19 -12.90 -18.99
N ASN A 314 1.50 -13.52 -20.14
CA ASN A 314 1.04 -13.02 -21.44
C ASN A 314 -0.49 -13.13 -21.62
N VAL A 315 -1.13 -14.16 -21.05
CA VAL A 315 -2.59 -14.35 -21.07
C VAL A 315 -3.25 -13.33 -20.14
N LEU A 316 -2.67 -13.07 -18.96
CA LEU A 316 -3.09 -11.99 -18.06
C LEU A 316 -2.98 -10.62 -18.72
N LEU A 317 -1.85 -10.31 -19.37
CA LEU A 317 -1.63 -9.06 -20.10
C LEU A 317 -2.65 -8.87 -21.24
N ALA A 318 -3.00 -9.93 -21.96
CA ALA A 318 -4.03 -9.88 -22.99
C ALA A 318 -5.46 -9.74 -22.41
N THR A 319 -5.74 -10.44 -21.30
CA THR A 319 -7.10 -10.54 -20.72
C THR A 319 -7.48 -9.34 -19.85
N PHE A 320 -6.55 -8.76 -19.10
CA PHE A 320 -6.79 -7.71 -18.10
C PHE A 320 -5.96 -6.44 -18.37
N GLN A 321 -5.95 -5.99 -19.62
CA GLN A 321 -5.15 -4.86 -20.09
C GLN A 321 -5.31 -3.58 -19.25
N ASP A 322 -6.53 -3.17 -18.92
CA ASP A 322 -6.78 -1.94 -18.14
C ASP A 322 -6.23 -2.06 -16.70
N LEU A 323 -6.50 -3.20 -16.04
CA LEU A 323 -5.98 -3.49 -14.69
C LEU A 323 -4.44 -3.50 -14.69
N LEU A 324 -3.82 -4.30 -15.55
CA LEU A 324 -2.37 -4.45 -15.51
C LEU A 324 -1.65 -3.18 -15.98
N LEU A 325 -2.22 -2.39 -16.89
CA LEU A 325 -1.67 -1.08 -17.23
C LEU A 325 -1.67 -0.15 -16.02
N TRP A 326 -2.78 -0.10 -15.27
CA TRP A 326 -2.87 0.62 -14.01
C TRP A 326 -1.85 0.10 -12.97
N GLU A 327 -1.74 -1.22 -12.78
CA GLU A 327 -0.73 -1.81 -11.88
C GLU A 327 0.69 -1.37 -12.26
N MET A 328 1.05 -1.39 -13.55
CA MET A 328 2.40 -1.02 -13.99
C MET A 328 2.70 0.46 -13.72
N PHE A 329 1.72 1.36 -13.87
CA PHE A 329 1.90 2.79 -13.56
C PHE A 329 2.02 3.06 -12.07
N ILE A 330 1.17 2.44 -11.23
CA ILE A 330 1.22 2.59 -9.78
C ILE A 330 2.52 2.01 -9.21
N CYS A 331 2.92 0.81 -9.64
CA CYS A 331 4.15 0.17 -9.18
C CYS A 331 5.39 0.91 -9.70
N GLY A 332 5.43 1.27 -10.99
CA GLY A 332 6.55 1.99 -11.59
C GLY A 332 6.84 3.35 -10.95
N ARG A 333 5.82 4.00 -10.38
CA ARG A 333 5.93 5.27 -9.63
C ARG A 333 6.62 5.14 -8.27
N VAL A 334 6.60 3.95 -7.66
CA VAL A 334 7.16 3.69 -6.30
C VAL A 334 8.32 2.69 -6.28
N ALA A 335 8.53 1.93 -7.36
CA ALA A 335 9.59 0.95 -7.47
C ALA A 335 10.99 1.59 -7.39
N ASP A 336 11.96 0.81 -6.93
CA ASP A 336 13.38 1.15 -7.00
C ASP A 336 13.85 1.30 -8.46
N ASP A 337 14.91 2.10 -8.68
CA ASP A 337 15.50 2.33 -10.02
C ASP A 337 15.86 1.04 -10.77
N ARG A 338 16.15 -0.04 -10.05
CA ARG A 338 16.44 -1.38 -10.61
C ARG A 338 15.20 -2.03 -11.22
N ASP A 339 14.02 -1.79 -10.66
CA ASP A 339 12.79 -2.52 -10.97
C ASP A 339 11.85 -1.72 -11.88
N ARG A 340 11.95 -0.39 -11.92
CA ARG A 340 11.21 0.48 -12.87
C ARG A 340 11.26 0.00 -14.34
N PRO A 341 12.40 -0.48 -14.89
CA PRO A 341 12.45 -0.96 -16.27
C PRO A 341 11.54 -2.17 -16.54
N PHE A 342 11.26 -3.02 -15.54
CA PHE A 342 10.32 -4.13 -15.68
C PHE A 342 8.90 -3.59 -15.91
N PHE A 343 8.41 -2.74 -15.02
CA PHE A 343 7.06 -2.16 -15.11
C PHE A 343 6.86 -1.37 -16.41
N ALA A 344 7.84 -0.54 -16.79
CA ALA A 344 7.81 0.20 -18.06
C ALA A 344 7.76 -0.75 -19.28
N SER A 345 8.50 -1.85 -19.26
CA SER A 345 8.50 -2.86 -20.33
C SER A 345 7.14 -3.55 -20.47
N GLN A 346 6.50 -3.97 -19.37
CA GLN A 346 5.18 -4.59 -19.43
C GLN A 346 4.10 -3.58 -19.86
N ALA A 347 4.13 -2.34 -19.35
CA ALA A 347 3.21 -1.27 -19.78
C ALA A 347 3.33 -1.01 -21.29
N THR A 348 4.56 -0.94 -21.82
CA THR A 348 4.83 -0.77 -23.25
C THR A 348 4.21 -1.91 -24.08
N LYS A 349 4.28 -3.17 -23.63
CA LYS A 349 3.63 -4.29 -24.33
C LYS A 349 2.10 -4.11 -24.40
N ILE A 350 1.45 -3.71 -23.30
CA ILE A 350 0.00 -3.48 -23.27
C ILE A 350 -0.37 -2.36 -24.24
N LEU A 351 0.35 -1.25 -24.22
CA LEU A 351 0.11 -0.09 -25.09
C LEU A 351 0.29 -0.44 -26.58
N LEU A 352 1.32 -1.21 -26.93
CA LEU A 352 1.54 -1.71 -28.30
C LEU A 352 0.41 -2.65 -28.77
N ILE A 353 -0.09 -3.54 -27.89
CA ILE A 353 -1.24 -4.41 -28.18
C ILE A 353 -2.50 -3.57 -28.45
N ARG A 354 -2.72 -2.51 -27.66
CA ARG A 354 -3.84 -1.56 -27.84
C ARG A 354 -3.66 -0.60 -29.01
N ARG A 355 -2.45 -0.51 -29.61
CA ARG A 355 -2.05 0.50 -30.60
C ARG A 355 -2.23 1.94 -30.09
N VAL A 356 -1.97 2.15 -28.80
CA VAL A 356 -2.07 3.45 -28.13
C VAL A 356 -0.68 4.05 -28.04
N GLU A 357 -0.43 5.10 -28.83
CA GLU A 357 0.87 5.79 -28.94
C GLU A 357 0.81 7.25 -28.45
N ASP A 358 -0.35 7.91 -28.50
CA ASP A 358 -0.50 9.28 -28.03
C ASP A 358 -0.47 9.40 -26.50
N ALA A 359 0.20 10.42 -25.98
CA ALA A 359 0.37 10.62 -24.54
C ALA A 359 -0.97 10.81 -23.80
N ASN A 360 -1.97 11.46 -24.41
CA ASN A 360 -3.28 11.66 -23.79
C ASN A 360 -4.10 10.37 -23.81
N GLU A 361 -3.99 9.57 -24.88
CA GLU A 361 -4.59 8.24 -24.94
C GLU A 361 -3.97 7.27 -23.92
N ILE A 362 -2.65 7.32 -23.72
CA ILE A 362 -1.96 6.55 -22.67
C ILE A 362 -2.51 6.90 -21.29
N LEU A 363 -2.68 8.20 -20.99
CA LEU A 363 -3.26 8.66 -19.72
C LEU A 363 -4.71 8.21 -19.56
N LYS A 364 -5.56 8.38 -20.59
CA LYS A 364 -6.95 7.89 -20.59
C LYS A 364 -7.04 6.37 -20.38
N ALA A 365 -6.12 5.60 -20.99
CA ALA A 365 -6.06 4.15 -20.84
C ALA A 365 -5.62 3.73 -19.42
N ALA A 366 -4.68 4.46 -18.81
CA ALA A 366 -4.22 4.22 -17.44
C ALA A 366 -5.26 4.60 -16.39
N GLU A 367 -6.03 5.67 -16.62
CA GLU A 367 -7.14 6.08 -15.75
C GLU A 367 -8.36 5.16 -15.85
N GLY A 368 -8.56 4.53 -17.01
CA GLY A 368 -9.78 3.79 -17.35
C GLY A 368 -10.18 2.66 -16.40
N PHE A 369 -9.25 2.09 -15.64
CA PHE A 369 -9.54 1.06 -14.63
C PHE A 369 -10.23 1.61 -13.38
N ILE A 370 -9.81 2.79 -12.88
CA ILE A 370 -10.46 3.44 -11.72
C ILE A 370 -11.62 4.33 -12.18
N TRP A 371 -11.57 4.87 -13.41
CA TRP A 371 -12.50 5.89 -13.89
C TRP A 371 -13.31 5.43 -15.12
N PRO A 372 -14.16 4.39 -15.01
CA PRO A 372 -14.95 3.90 -16.14
C PRO A 372 -15.91 4.98 -16.70
N GLU A 373 -16.32 5.96 -15.88
CA GLU A 373 -17.12 7.10 -16.34
C GLU A 373 -16.41 7.95 -17.39
N ARG A 374 -15.06 8.09 -17.31
CA ARG A 374 -14.28 8.94 -18.22
C ARG A 374 -14.14 8.31 -19.62
N GLN A 375 -14.40 7.01 -19.77
CA GLN A 375 -14.41 6.32 -21.07
C GLN A 375 -15.72 6.53 -21.83
N VAL A 376 -16.84 6.74 -21.14
CA VAL A 376 -18.15 7.01 -21.76
C VAL A 376 -18.26 8.51 -22.08
N GLN A 377 -17.35 9.03 -22.89
CA GLN A 377 -17.67 10.27 -23.59
C GLN A 377 -18.79 9.94 -24.59
N PRO A 378 -19.94 10.64 -24.53
CA PRO A 378 -20.87 10.57 -25.65
C PRO A 378 -20.09 11.06 -26.86
N SER A 379 -19.94 10.22 -27.88
CA SER A 379 -19.54 10.67 -29.20
C SER A 379 -20.62 11.66 -29.63
N SER A 380 -20.39 12.95 -29.34
CA SER A 380 -21.31 14.02 -29.66
C SER A 380 -21.59 13.89 -31.14
N SER A 381 -22.81 13.52 -31.48
CA SER A 381 -23.24 13.29 -32.84
C SER A 381 -23.24 14.65 -33.53
N SER A 382 -22.05 15.04 -34.02
CA SER A 382 -21.87 16.01 -35.08
C SER A 382 -22.37 15.38 -36.38
N ASN A 383 -23.63 14.95 -36.36
CA ASN A 383 -24.47 14.98 -37.53
C ASN A 383 -24.51 16.45 -37.92
N SER A 384 -23.75 16.77 -38.95
CA SER A 384 -23.89 17.97 -39.73
C SER A 384 -25.30 18.03 -40.31
N GLU A 385 -26.24 18.55 -39.52
CA GLU A 385 -27.46 19.20 -40.03
C GLU A 385 -27.04 20.46 -40.79
N ASP A 386 -26.45 20.27 -41.97
CA ASP A 386 -26.12 21.36 -42.88
C ASP A 386 -26.18 20.88 -44.34
N SER A 387 -27.28 20.22 -44.68
CA SER A 387 -27.72 20.15 -46.07
C SER A 387 -29.24 19.98 -46.18
N LEU A 388 -29.83 20.85 -47.01
CA LEU A 388 -31.15 20.77 -47.63
C LEU A 388 -32.34 21.39 -46.87
N SER A 389 -32.34 22.73 -46.88
CA SER A 389 -33.53 23.49 -47.22
C SER A 389 -34.10 23.02 -48.58
N GLY A 390 -35.01 22.04 -48.55
CA GLY A 390 -35.71 21.49 -49.71
C GLY A 390 -37.21 21.52 -49.47
N SER A 391 -37.85 22.63 -49.86
CA SER A 391 -39.27 22.90 -49.63
C SER A 391 -40.18 22.22 -50.67
N GLU A 392 -40.98 21.24 -50.24
CA GLU A 392 -42.24 20.83 -50.90
C GLU A 392 -43.13 20.21 -49.80
N SER A 393 -44.21 20.84 -49.33
CA SER A 393 -45.45 21.18 -50.05
C SER A 393 -46.23 19.95 -50.54
N GLY A 394 -46.74 19.14 -49.60
CA GLY A 394 -47.67 18.05 -49.88
C GLY A 394 -48.74 17.94 -48.79
N ALA A 395 -49.94 18.46 -49.05
CA ALA A 395 -51.08 18.35 -48.16
C ALA A 395 -51.95 17.13 -48.51
N MET A 396 -52.37 16.38 -47.49
CA MET A 396 -53.57 15.52 -47.40
C MET A 396 -53.67 15.15 -45.91
N ASP A 397 -54.69 15.54 -45.15
CA ASP A 397 -56.12 15.18 -45.27
C ASP A 397 -56.36 13.66 -45.17
N VAL A 398 -56.73 13.22 -43.95
CA VAL A 398 -57.82 12.25 -43.66
C VAL A 398 -58.27 12.55 -42.21
N GLY A 399 -59.59 12.60 -41.96
CA GLY A 399 -60.19 12.72 -40.63
C GLY A 399 -60.68 11.39 -40.03
N ASP A 400 -61.36 11.52 -38.87
CA ASP A 400 -61.93 10.48 -37.99
C ASP A 400 -60.93 9.62 -37.17
#